data_AF-A0A1G8MMQ7-F1
#
_entry.id   AF-A0A1G8MMQ7-F1
#
_cell.length_a   1.000
_cell.length_b   1.000
_cell.length_c   1.000
_cell.angle_alpha   90.00
_cell.angle_beta   90.00
_cell.angle_gamma   90.00
#
_symmetry.space_group_name_H-M   'P 1'
#
loop_
_entity.id
_entity.type
_entity.pdbx_description
1 polymer ?
#
loop_
_entity_poly.entity_id
_entity_poly.type
_entity_poly.pdbx_seq_one_letter_code
_entity_poly.pdbx_strand_id
1 'polypeptide(L)'
;MMRPGCRHEHGALPPPPLGEGWGEGVSTIESPQEERALTRAFGATSPASGRGKWSSRLDFSSHNRLIVAALVAANLTLAGGATAEDLVPYKIVGDGIPASLTGSPGDAARGRALVQARTTTCILCHSGPFPETRFQGDLAPDLAGAGNRWTASQLRLRLVDASRFNPQTIMPSYYRKDDLVRAGRSFTGKPILSAAEIEDIVAFLATLRD
;
A
#
# COMPACT_ATOMS: atom_id res chain seq x y z
N MET A 1 -50.34 -29.20 -17.41
CA MET A 1 -49.31 -29.25 -18.46
C MET A 1 -48.46 -27.98 -18.43
N MET A 2 -47.16 -28.21 -18.53
CA MET A 2 -45.95 -27.38 -18.66
C MET A 2 -46.05 -25.90 -19.10
N ARG A 3 -45.20 -25.08 -18.45
CA ARG A 3 -44.75 -23.73 -18.85
C ARG A 3 -43.88 -23.79 -20.11
N PRO A 4 -43.83 -22.73 -20.95
CA PRO A 4 -42.69 -22.50 -21.84
C PRO A 4 -41.66 -21.58 -21.15
N GLY A 5 -40.44 -22.08 -21.01
CA GLY A 5 -39.28 -21.30 -20.58
C GLY A 5 -38.62 -20.59 -21.76
N CYS A 6 -38.28 -19.31 -21.58
CA CYS A 6 -37.36 -18.61 -22.47
C CYS A 6 -35.93 -18.78 -21.94
N ARG A 7 -35.14 -19.47 -22.74
CA ARG A 7 -33.70 -19.71 -22.60
C ARG A 7 -32.98 -18.48 -23.18
N HIS A 8 -32.20 -17.77 -22.38
CA HIS A 8 -31.24 -16.78 -22.86
C HIS A 8 -29.82 -17.35 -22.67
N GLU A 9 -29.16 -17.61 -23.79
CA GLU A 9 -27.82 -18.15 -23.89
C GLU A 9 -26.77 -17.04 -23.67
N HIS A 10 -25.67 -17.43 -23.02
CA HIS A 10 -24.52 -16.60 -22.66
C HIS A 10 -23.63 -16.32 -23.88
N GLY A 11 -23.32 -15.03 -24.14
CA GLY A 11 -22.29 -14.63 -25.10
C GLY A 11 -20.92 -14.59 -24.42
N ALA A 12 -20.20 -15.71 -24.44
CA ALA A 12 -18.79 -15.77 -24.04
C ALA A 12 -17.89 -15.39 -25.24
N LEU A 13 -16.87 -14.55 -24.97
CA LEU A 13 -15.82 -14.21 -25.93
C LEU A 13 -14.88 -15.41 -26.17
N PRO A 14 -14.28 -15.54 -27.38
CA PRO A 14 -13.46 -16.70 -27.73
C PRO A 14 -12.09 -16.70 -27.01
N PRO A 15 -11.54 -17.89 -26.67
CA PRO A 15 -10.18 -18.02 -26.15
C PRO A 15 -9.11 -17.85 -27.26
N PRO A 16 -7.89 -17.39 -26.91
CA PRO A 16 -6.76 -17.37 -27.85
C PRO A 16 -6.25 -18.79 -28.18
N PRO A 17 -5.61 -18.97 -29.34
CA PRO A 17 -5.21 -20.28 -29.85
C PRO A 17 -4.07 -20.90 -29.03
N LEU A 18 -4.18 -22.22 -28.89
CA LEU A 18 -3.30 -23.12 -28.16
C LEU A 18 -2.20 -23.65 -29.11
N GLY A 19 -0.93 -23.46 -28.73
CA GLY A 19 0.13 -24.43 -28.95
C GLY A 19 1.16 -24.15 -30.05
N GLU A 20 2.37 -23.76 -29.63
CA GLU A 20 3.69 -24.27 -30.05
C GLU A 20 4.58 -24.06 -28.79
N GLY A 21 5.13 -25.03 -28.07
CA GLY A 21 5.92 -26.17 -28.50
C GLY A 21 7.37 -25.97 -28.04
N TRP A 22 7.68 -26.18 -26.76
CA TRP A 22 9.08 -26.36 -26.30
C TRP A 22 9.16 -27.64 -25.48
N GLY A 23 9.66 -28.69 -26.14
CA GLY A 23 9.82 -30.03 -25.61
C GLY A 23 10.88 -30.11 -24.50
N GLU A 24 10.55 -30.96 -23.54
CA GLU A 24 11.37 -31.97 -22.88
C GLU A 24 12.90 -31.89 -23.03
N GLY A 25 13.56 -31.80 -21.87
CA GLY A 25 14.98 -32.02 -21.71
C GLY A 25 15.32 -32.17 -20.23
N VAL A 26 15.06 -33.36 -19.68
CA VAL A 26 15.60 -33.76 -18.37
C VAL A 26 17.09 -34.05 -18.56
N SER A 27 17.93 -33.42 -17.74
CA SER A 27 19.28 -33.91 -17.46
C SER A 27 19.64 -33.55 -16.04
N THR A 28 19.59 -34.59 -15.21
CA THR A 28 20.19 -34.69 -13.89
C THR A 28 21.67 -34.34 -13.95
N ILE A 29 22.05 -33.30 -13.23
CA ILE A 29 23.40 -33.16 -12.69
C ILE A 29 23.23 -33.05 -11.18
N GLU A 30 23.59 -34.13 -10.49
CA GLU A 30 23.75 -34.15 -9.04
C GLU A 30 24.93 -33.25 -8.66
N SER A 31 24.70 -32.24 -7.83
CA SER A 31 25.77 -31.58 -7.06
C SER A 31 25.65 -31.99 -5.59
N PRO A 32 26.55 -32.84 -5.07
CA PRO A 32 26.53 -33.22 -3.67
C PRO A 32 27.35 -32.22 -2.86
N GLN A 33 26.73 -31.14 -2.38
CA GLN A 33 27.35 -30.33 -1.33
C GLN A 33 26.40 -29.39 -0.58
N GLU A 34 25.45 -29.91 0.22
CA GLU A 34 24.93 -29.11 1.34
C GLU A 34 24.27 -29.91 2.46
N GLU A 35 24.95 -30.95 2.96
CA GLU A 35 24.62 -31.50 4.29
C GLU A 35 25.68 -31.05 5.30
N ARG A 36 25.49 -29.86 5.88
CA ARG A 36 26.10 -29.53 7.17
C ARG A 36 25.18 -28.67 8.01
N ALA A 37 24.60 -29.33 9.00
CA ALA A 37 23.74 -28.78 10.02
C ALA A 37 24.25 -27.47 10.61
N LEU A 38 23.40 -26.43 10.57
CA LEU A 38 23.56 -25.22 11.36
C LEU A 38 23.20 -25.52 12.82
N THR A 39 24.18 -26.03 13.55
CA THR A 39 24.13 -26.20 15.00
C THR A 39 24.10 -24.81 15.66
N ARG A 40 23.03 -24.56 16.41
CA ARG A 40 22.82 -23.36 17.22
C ARG A 40 23.83 -23.34 18.38
N ALA A 41 24.91 -22.57 18.25
CA ALA A 41 25.82 -22.29 19.35
C ALA A 41 25.35 -21.05 20.11
N PHE A 42 24.92 -21.26 21.36
CA PHE A 42 24.75 -20.18 22.34
C PHE A 42 26.12 -19.57 22.66
N GLY A 43 26.34 -18.32 22.25
CA GLY A 43 27.52 -17.55 22.63
C GLY A 43 27.44 -17.13 24.09
N ALA A 44 28.50 -17.44 24.84
CA ALA A 44 28.67 -17.02 26.23
C ALA A 44 28.73 -15.49 26.37
N THR A 45 28.06 -14.99 27.40
CA THR A 45 28.07 -13.58 27.81
C THR A 45 29.49 -13.13 28.18
N SER A 46 30.01 -12.10 27.50
CA SER A 46 31.25 -11.44 27.91
C SER A 46 31.05 -10.63 29.20
N PRO A 47 31.98 -10.65 30.16
CA PRO A 47 31.93 -9.78 31.32
C PRO A 47 32.40 -8.37 30.92
N ALA A 48 31.51 -7.39 30.98
CA ALA A 48 31.85 -5.98 30.84
C ALA A 48 32.65 -5.53 32.08
N SER A 49 33.99 -5.52 31.97
CA SER A 49 34.86 -4.84 32.93
C SER A 49 35.56 -3.66 32.24
N GLY A 50 34.87 -2.52 32.26
CA GLY A 50 35.35 -1.25 31.74
C GLY A 50 35.00 -0.14 32.72
N ARG A 51 35.79 -0.01 33.79
CA ARG A 51 35.65 1.03 34.81
C ARG A 51 36.23 2.35 34.25
N GLY A 52 35.43 3.01 33.42
CA GLY A 52 35.70 4.37 32.92
C GLY A 52 35.36 5.41 33.99
N LYS A 53 36.29 6.32 34.22
CA LYS A 53 36.35 7.27 35.33
C LYS A 53 35.42 8.45 34.99
N TRP A 54 34.42 8.72 35.82
CA TRP A 54 33.52 9.87 35.64
C TRP A 54 34.31 11.17 35.88
N SER A 55 34.64 11.88 34.81
CA SER A 55 35.15 13.25 34.90
C SER A 55 33.98 14.16 35.29
N SER A 56 33.91 14.51 36.57
CA SER A 56 33.10 15.61 37.07
C SER A 56 33.82 16.91 36.74
N ARG A 57 33.30 17.64 35.74
CA ARG A 57 33.32 19.12 35.64
C ARG A 57 32.76 19.55 34.29
N LEU A 58 31.45 19.69 34.25
CA LEU A 58 30.82 20.77 33.49
C LEU A 58 29.92 21.49 34.48
N ASP A 59 30.40 22.65 34.90
CA ASP A 59 29.69 23.64 35.69
C ASP A 59 28.45 24.08 34.90
N PHE A 60 27.28 23.57 35.30
CA PHE A 60 26.02 23.86 34.64
C PHE A 60 25.22 24.80 35.54
N SER A 61 25.39 26.10 35.26
CA SER A 61 24.65 27.20 35.88
C SER A 61 23.17 26.87 36.05
N SER A 62 22.69 27.06 37.28
CA SER A 62 21.34 26.73 37.77
C SER A 62 20.19 27.30 36.93
N HIS A 63 20.47 28.25 36.05
CA HIS A 63 19.52 28.93 35.18
C HIS A 63 19.09 28.08 33.97
N ASN A 64 19.93 27.17 33.47
CA ASN A 64 19.60 26.35 32.29
C ASN A 64 18.71 25.13 32.61
N ARG A 65 18.56 24.76 33.89
CA ARG A 65 17.71 23.62 34.29
C ARG A 65 16.22 23.95 34.23
N LEU A 66 15.86 25.21 34.45
CA LEU A 66 14.46 25.66 34.44
C LEU A 66 13.91 25.82 33.00
N ILE A 67 14.77 26.17 32.03
CA ILE A 67 14.35 26.32 30.62
C ILE A 67 14.16 24.95 29.94
N VAL A 68 15.04 23.98 30.22
CA VAL A 68 14.92 22.63 29.65
C VAL A 68 13.70 21.89 30.20
N ALA A 69 13.37 22.06 31.48
CA ALA A 69 12.18 21.43 32.08
C ALA A 69 10.86 21.98 31.50
N ALA A 70 10.81 23.27 31.16
CA ALA A 70 9.62 23.89 30.57
C ALA A 70 9.34 23.43 29.13
N LEU A 71 10.38 23.12 28.34
CA LEU A 71 10.23 22.63 26.96
C LEU A 71 9.79 21.16 26.87
N VAL A 72 10.08 20.35 27.90
CA VAL A 72 9.64 18.94 27.94
C VAL A 72 8.16 18.81 28.34
N ALA A 73 7.64 19.71 29.18
CA ALA A 73 6.23 19.68 29.61
C ALA A 73 5.25 20.19 28.53
N ALA A 74 5.70 21.01 27.59
CA ALA A 74 4.85 21.62 26.56
C ALA A 74 4.55 20.70 25.35
N ASN A 75 5.18 19.53 25.24
CA ASN A 75 5.04 18.63 24.08
C ASN A 75 4.21 17.36 24.34
N LEU A 76 3.58 17.23 25.52
CA LEU A 76 2.94 15.96 25.94
C LEU A 76 1.41 15.88 25.78
N THR A 77 0.78 16.79 25.03
CA THR A 77 -0.70 16.87 24.95
C THR A 77 -1.29 16.65 23.56
N LEU A 78 -0.67 15.83 22.71
CA LEU A 78 -1.36 15.31 21.53
C LEU A 78 -1.12 13.81 21.32
N ALA A 79 -1.51 13.01 22.31
CA ALA A 79 -1.81 11.61 22.09
C ALA A 79 -3.24 11.49 21.56
N GLY A 80 -3.41 11.73 20.25
CA GLY A 80 -4.65 11.35 19.56
C GLY A 80 -4.77 9.82 19.61
N GLY A 81 -5.76 9.31 20.35
CA GLY A 81 -6.07 7.89 20.33
C GLY A 81 -6.41 7.47 18.90
N ALA A 82 -5.76 6.43 18.41
CA ALA A 82 -6.10 5.81 17.13
C ALA A 82 -7.46 5.11 17.26
N THR A 83 -8.53 5.87 17.08
CA THR A 83 -9.85 5.29 16.80
C THR A 83 -9.77 4.58 15.45
N ALA A 84 -10.39 3.42 15.32
CA ALA A 84 -10.57 2.82 14.00
C ALA A 84 -11.39 3.81 13.16
N GLU A 85 -10.78 4.45 12.16
CA GLU A 85 -11.50 5.32 11.24
C GLU A 85 -12.59 4.50 10.55
N ASP A 86 -13.84 4.80 10.87
CA ASP A 86 -14.97 4.25 10.13
C ASP A 86 -14.98 4.79 8.71
N LEU A 87 -15.34 3.93 7.75
CA LEU A 87 -15.42 4.33 6.36
C LEU A 87 -16.50 5.40 6.21
N VAL A 88 -16.15 6.50 5.54
CA VAL A 88 -17.12 7.50 5.15
C VAL A 88 -18.07 6.87 4.12
N PRO A 89 -19.39 7.02 4.26
CA PRO A 89 -20.33 6.54 3.25
C PRO A 89 -20.08 7.18 1.89
N TYR A 90 -20.10 6.38 0.83
CA TYR A 90 -19.99 6.86 -0.54
C TYR A 90 -21.03 6.18 -1.43
N LYS A 91 -21.33 6.82 -2.57
CA LYS A 91 -22.27 6.28 -3.56
C LYS A 91 -21.56 6.08 -4.88
N ILE A 92 -21.66 4.86 -5.40
CA ILE A 92 -21.24 4.52 -6.75
C ILE A 92 -22.36 4.91 -7.71
N VAL A 93 -22.01 5.64 -8.77
CA VAL A 93 -22.93 6.04 -9.86
C VAL A 93 -22.26 5.67 -11.17
N GLY A 94 -22.86 4.75 -11.92
CA GLY A 94 -22.25 4.19 -13.13
C GLY A 94 -20.93 3.48 -12.79
N ASP A 95 -19.84 3.97 -13.39
CA ASP A 95 -18.49 3.42 -13.26
C ASP A 95 -17.56 4.27 -12.38
N GLY A 96 -18.12 5.14 -11.52
CA GLY A 96 -17.33 6.00 -10.64
C GLY A 96 -18.01 6.33 -9.31
N ILE A 97 -17.25 7.03 -8.45
CA ILE A 97 -17.74 7.68 -7.23
C ILE A 97 -17.65 9.20 -7.45
N PRO A 98 -18.75 9.88 -7.80
CA PRO A 98 -18.71 11.29 -8.17
C PRO A 98 -18.32 12.23 -7.03
N ALA A 99 -18.85 11.98 -5.83
CA ALA A 99 -18.55 12.80 -4.65
C ALA A 99 -17.16 12.47 -4.09
N SER A 100 -16.43 13.49 -3.64
CA SER A 100 -15.21 13.31 -2.84
C SER A 100 -15.56 12.59 -1.53
N LEU A 101 -14.68 11.70 -1.07
CA LEU A 101 -14.81 11.01 0.22
C LEU A 101 -14.65 11.98 1.41
N THR A 102 -14.03 13.14 1.19
CA THR A 102 -13.78 14.16 2.24
C THR A 102 -14.62 15.42 2.05
N GLY A 103 -15.32 15.56 0.92
CA GLY A 103 -16.00 16.79 0.52
C GLY A 103 -15.06 17.92 0.07
N SER A 104 -13.75 17.72 0.13
CA SER A 104 -12.71 18.67 -0.32
C SER A 104 -11.87 18.05 -1.44
N PRO A 105 -11.22 18.86 -2.30
CA PRO A 105 -10.22 18.36 -3.24
C PRO A 105 -8.98 17.85 -2.49
N GLY A 106 -8.34 16.80 -3.03
CA GLY A 106 -7.06 16.31 -2.53
C GLY A 106 -5.87 17.19 -2.94
N ASP A 107 -4.73 16.94 -2.30
CA ASP A 107 -3.44 17.55 -2.59
C ASP A 107 -2.59 16.64 -3.48
N ALA A 108 -2.34 17.09 -4.71
CA ALA A 108 -1.58 16.32 -5.70
C ALA A 108 -0.10 16.10 -5.30
N ALA A 109 0.51 17.00 -4.51
CA ALA A 109 1.89 16.81 -4.07
C ALA A 109 1.97 15.69 -3.02
N ARG A 110 1.02 15.66 -2.07
CA ARG A 110 0.89 14.54 -1.13
C ARG A 110 0.51 13.25 -1.85
N GLY A 111 -0.38 13.32 -2.84
CA GLY A 111 -0.74 12.20 -3.69
C GLY A 111 0.45 11.59 -4.41
N ARG A 112 1.32 12.42 -5.00
CA ARG A 112 2.57 11.97 -5.62
C ARG A 112 3.47 11.25 -4.62
N ALA A 113 3.63 11.81 -3.42
CA ALA A 113 4.43 11.19 -2.37
C ALA A 113 3.86 9.84 -1.93
N LEU A 114 2.53 9.75 -1.79
CA LEU A 114 1.82 8.51 -1.48
C LEU A 114 2.02 7.47 -2.59
N VAL A 115 1.85 7.82 -3.87
CA VAL A 115 2.06 6.85 -4.96
C VAL A 115 3.49 6.30 -4.98
N GLN A 116 4.49 7.15 -4.73
CA GLN A 116 5.91 6.75 -4.69
C GLN A 116 6.31 6.03 -3.38
N ALA A 117 5.48 6.08 -2.34
CA ALA A 117 5.79 5.41 -1.09
C ALA A 117 5.67 3.89 -1.23
N ARG A 118 6.62 3.15 -0.66
CA ARG A 118 6.58 1.68 -0.65
C ARG A 118 5.54 1.13 0.33
N THR A 119 5.06 1.97 1.25
CA THR A 119 4.06 1.63 2.26
C THR A 119 2.63 1.58 1.70
N THR A 120 2.35 2.34 0.64
CA THR A 120 1.07 2.36 -0.09
C THR A 120 1.06 1.42 -1.31
N THR A 121 2.23 0.83 -1.60
CA THR A 121 2.50 -0.25 -2.56
C THR A 121 2.23 0.02 -4.04
N CYS A 122 1.82 1.23 -4.45
CA CYS A 122 1.48 1.53 -5.85
C CYS A 122 2.65 1.26 -6.80
N ILE A 123 3.83 1.85 -6.53
CA ILE A 123 5.04 1.68 -7.36
C ILE A 123 5.65 0.28 -7.32
N LEU A 124 5.20 -0.59 -6.40
CA LEU A 124 5.68 -1.98 -6.40
C LEU A 124 5.06 -2.79 -7.55
N CYS A 125 3.93 -2.33 -8.08
CA CYS A 125 3.22 -2.96 -9.18
C CYS A 125 3.23 -2.12 -10.47
N HIS A 126 3.20 -0.79 -10.34
CA HIS A 126 3.07 0.12 -11.47
C HIS A 126 4.35 0.90 -11.74
N SER A 127 4.65 1.13 -13.03
CA SER A 127 5.55 2.18 -13.50
C SER A 127 4.83 3.52 -13.62
N GLY A 128 5.58 4.60 -13.75
CA GLY A 128 5.06 5.94 -14.02
C GLY A 128 6.14 7.00 -14.21
N PRO A 129 5.73 8.27 -14.39
CA PRO A 129 6.63 9.40 -14.62
C PRO A 129 7.32 9.87 -13.32
N PHE A 130 8.13 8.97 -12.76
CA PHE A 130 8.87 9.13 -11.51
C PHE A 130 10.36 8.84 -11.73
N PRO A 131 11.10 9.68 -12.49
CA PRO A 131 12.51 9.44 -12.77
C PRO A 131 13.37 9.36 -11.50
N GLU A 132 12.92 9.97 -10.40
CA GLU A 132 13.56 9.92 -9.09
C GLU A 132 13.39 8.56 -8.37
N THR A 133 12.32 7.82 -8.69
CA THR A 133 11.99 6.55 -8.03
C THR A 133 12.58 5.37 -8.80
N ARG A 134 13.57 4.74 -8.17
CA ARG A 134 14.16 3.48 -8.65
C ARG A 134 13.27 2.28 -8.31
N PHE A 135 13.42 1.21 -9.09
CA PHE A 135 12.74 -0.08 -8.92
C PHE A 135 11.22 0.06 -8.89
N GLN A 136 10.65 0.53 -10.00
CA GLN A 136 9.22 0.54 -10.24
C GLN A 136 8.79 -0.81 -10.80
N GLY A 137 7.58 -1.26 -10.45
CA GLY A 137 7.03 -2.53 -10.91
C GLY A 137 6.49 -2.48 -12.34
N ASP A 138 6.29 -3.66 -12.93
CA ASP A 138 5.74 -3.89 -14.26
C ASP A 138 4.59 -4.91 -14.26
N LEU A 139 4.09 -5.28 -13.05
CA LEU A 139 2.98 -6.21 -12.88
C LEU A 139 1.64 -5.62 -13.30
N ALA A 140 1.53 -4.30 -13.33
CA ALA A 140 0.31 -3.57 -13.67
C ALA A 140 0.61 -2.43 -14.66
N PRO A 141 -0.42 -1.91 -15.38
CA PRO A 141 -0.21 -0.89 -16.42
C PRO A 141 0.45 0.39 -15.90
N ASP A 142 1.23 1.04 -16.75
CA ASP A 142 1.87 2.33 -16.45
C ASP A 142 0.84 3.40 -16.03
N LEU A 143 1.17 4.18 -14.98
CA LEU A 143 0.34 5.28 -14.47
C LEU A 143 0.43 6.56 -15.31
N ALA A 144 1.44 6.70 -16.18
CA ALA A 144 1.50 7.80 -17.16
C ALA A 144 0.20 7.85 -17.97
N GLY A 145 -0.35 9.05 -18.19
CA GLY A 145 -1.61 9.25 -18.89
C GLY A 145 -2.87 8.78 -18.14
N ALA A 146 -2.80 8.42 -16.85
CA ALA A 146 -3.99 8.00 -16.08
C ALA A 146 -5.11 9.05 -16.09
N GLY A 147 -4.76 10.34 -16.01
CA GLY A 147 -5.69 11.45 -16.08
C GLY A 147 -6.30 11.66 -17.47
N ASN A 148 -5.71 11.07 -18.52
CA ASN A 148 -6.29 11.03 -19.87
C ASN A 148 -7.28 9.87 -20.03
N ARG A 149 -7.03 8.74 -19.34
CA ARG A 149 -7.87 7.53 -19.43
C ARG A 149 -9.11 7.59 -18.55
N TRP A 150 -9.03 8.26 -17.40
CA TRP A 150 -10.07 8.19 -16.38
C TRP A 150 -10.35 9.56 -15.76
N THR A 151 -11.63 9.81 -15.53
CA THR A 151 -12.11 10.94 -14.72
C THR A 151 -11.77 10.71 -13.24
N ALA A 152 -11.79 11.79 -12.44
CA ALA A 152 -11.56 11.69 -10.99
C ALA A 152 -12.53 10.72 -10.29
N SER A 153 -13.79 10.64 -10.74
CA SER A 153 -14.78 9.72 -10.17
C SER A 153 -14.44 8.25 -10.46
N GLN A 154 -13.95 7.94 -11.66
CA GLN A 154 -13.50 6.60 -12.06
C GLN A 154 -12.19 6.23 -11.34
N LEU A 155 -11.23 7.16 -11.22
CA LEU A 155 -10.00 6.97 -10.45
C LEU A 155 -10.30 6.64 -8.99
N ARG A 156 -11.23 7.37 -8.36
CA ARG A 156 -11.67 7.12 -6.99
C ARG A 156 -12.24 5.72 -6.82
N LEU A 157 -13.11 5.28 -7.73
CA LEU A 157 -13.68 3.93 -7.65
C LEU A 157 -12.60 2.84 -7.80
N ARG A 158 -11.58 3.05 -8.64
CA ARG A 158 -10.45 2.11 -8.77
C ARG A 158 -9.67 1.92 -7.48
N LEU A 159 -9.44 3.00 -6.74
CA LEU A 159 -8.73 2.94 -5.47
C LEU A 159 -9.61 2.38 -4.34
N VAL A 160 -10.90 2.76 -4.32
CA VAL A 160 -11.85 2.33 -3.29
C VAL A 160 -12.17 0.84 -3.41
N ASP A 161 -12.48 0.36 -4.61
CA ASP A 161 -12.89 -1.02 -4.86
C ASP A 161 -12.48 -1.49 -6.27
N ALA A 162 -11.19 -1.83 -6.41
CA ALA A 162 -10.61 -2.32 -7.66
C ALA A 162 -11.28 -3.60 -8.16
N SER A 163 -11.81 -4.44 -7.25
CA SER A 163 -12.39 -5.74 -7.55
C SER A 163 -13.64 -5.67 -8.42
N ARG A 164 -14.32 -4.51 -8.46
CA ARG A 164 -15.49 -4.28 -9.32
C ARG A 164 -15.16 -4.30 -10.80
N PHE A 165 -13.94 -3.95 -11.16
CA PHE A 165 -13.49 -3.93 -12.56
C PHE A 165 -12.91 -5.27 -12.97
N ASN A 166 -12.22 -5.93 -12.05
CA ASN A 166 -11.72 -7.28 -12.24
C ASN A 166 -11.70 -7.99 -10.87
N PRO A 167 -12.61 -8.94 -10.61
CA PRO A 167 -12.66 -9.66 -9.32
C PRO A 167 -11.40 -10.48 -9.03
N GLN A 168 -10.55 -10.72 -10.03
CA GLN A 168 -9.28 -11.43 -9.91
C GLN A 168 -8.08 -10.47 -9.93
N THR A 169 -8.30 -9.16 -9.78
CA THR A 169 -7.22 -8.19 -9.72
C THR A 169 -6.32 -8.42 -8.51
N ILE A 170 -5.02 -8.26 -8.71
CA ILE A 170 -4.05 -8.21 -7.61
C ILE A 170 -3.94 -6.81 -6.98
N MET A 171 -4.52 -5.78 -7.62
CA MET A 171 -4.56 -4.42 -7.08
C MET A 171 -5.46 -4.38 -5.83
N PRO A 172 -4.96 -3.93 -4.67
CA PRO A 172 -5.78 -3.87 -3.46
C PRO A 172 -6.98 -2.92 -3.60
N SER A 173 -8.09 -3.25 -2.93
CA SER A 173 -9.15 -2.28 -2.66
C SER A 173 -8.75 -1.49 -1.42
N TYR A 174 -8.18 -0.30 -1.61
CA TYR A 174 -7.49 0.44 -0.56
C TYR A 174 -8.42 1.01 0.51
N TYR A 175 -9.70 1.23 0.17
CA TYR A 175 -10.71 1.80 1.07
C TYR A 175 -11.77 0.76 1.49
N ARG A 176 -11.33 -0.51 1.70
CA ARG A 176 -12.15 -1.62 2.20
C ARG A 176 -11.60 -2.12 3.53
N LYS A 177 -12.48 -2.39 4.50
CA LYS A 177 -12.12 -2.97 5.81
C LYS A 177 -12.74 -4.35 6.09
N ASP A 178 -13.72 -4.75 5.29
CA ASP A 178 -14.53 -5.97 5.49
C ASP A 178 -14.20 -7.05 4.44
N ASP A 179 -14.63 -8.28 4.73
CA ASP A 179 -14.45 -9.49 3.89
C ASP A 179 -12.98 -9.84 3.58
N LEU A 180 -12.06 -9.48 4.49
CA LEU A 180 -10.65 -9.78 4.35
C LEU A 180 -10.32 -11.14 5.00
N VAL A 181 -9.71 -12.05 4.24
CA VAL A 181 -9.32 -13.37 4.73
C VAL A 181 -7.87 -13.34 5.20
N ARG A 182 -7.64 -13.65 6.49
CA ARG A 182 -6.30 -13.68 7.11
C ARG A 182 -5.52 -12.37 6.95
N ALA A 183 -6.22 -11.23 7.04
CA ALA A 183 -5.56 -9.92 7.06
C ALA A 183 -4.57 -9.82 8.23
N GLY A 184 -3.41 -9.22 7.98
CA GLY A 184 -2.47 -8.92 9.05
C GLY A 184 -3.11 -7.99 10.09
N ARG A 185 -2.71 -8.12 11.37
CA ARG A 185 -3.27 -7.35 12.49
C ARG A 185 -3.30 -5.83 12.23
N SER A 186 -2.33 -5.31 11.49
CA SER A 186 -2.24 -3.89 11.12
C SER A 186 -3.35 -3.41 10.18
N PHE A 187 -4.16 -4.29 9.59
CA PHE A 187 -5.24 -3.99 8.64
C PHE A 187 -6.60 -4.55 9.06
N THR A 188 -6.69 -5.17 10.25
CA THR A 188 -7.97 -5.69 10.75
C THR A 188 -8.90 -4.53 11.12
N GLY A 189 -10.08 -4.47 10.49
CA GLY A 189 -11.14 -3.51 10.83
C GLY A 189 -10.87 -2.07 10.38
N LYS A 190 -9.87 -1.83 9.53
CA LYS A 190 -9.55 -0.51 8.96
C LYS A 190 -9.09 -0.61 7.50
N PRO A 191 -9.33 0.44 6.70
CA PRO A 191 -8.81 0.48 5.33
C PRO A 191 -7.28 0.59 5.29
N ILE A 192 -6.69 0.33 4.13
CA ILE A 192 -5.25 0.50 3.88
C ILE A 192 -4.91 1.98 3.81
N LEU A 193 -5.77 2.78 3.19
CA LEU A 193 -5.65 4.24 3.07
C LEU A 193 -6.86 4.92 3.68
N SER A 194 -6.67 6.11 4.25
CA SER A 194 -7.74 7.00 4.69
C SER A 194 -8.47 7.65 3.51
N ALA A 195 -9.64 8.25 3.76
CA ALA A 195 -10.37 9.01 2.74
C ALA A 195 -9.52 10.15 2.15
N ALA A 196 -8.77 10.86 3.00
CA ALA A 196 -7.90 11.95 2.58
C ALA A 196 -6.75 11.47 1.68
N GLU A 197 -6.10 10.36 2.04
CA GLU A 197 -5.04 9.78 1.21
C GLU A 197 -5.57 9.32 -0.15
N ILE A 198 -6.78 8.75 -0.20
CA ILE A 198 -7.44 8.41 -1.47
C ILE A 198 -7.64 9.67 -2.32
N GLU A 199 -8.17 10.75 -1.75
CA GLU A 199 -8.39 12.01 -2.49
C GLU A 199 -7.08 12.64 -2.96
N ASP A 200 -6.02 12.61 -2.15
CA ASP A 200 -4.70 13.10 -2.52
C ASP A 200 -4.15 12.31 -3.73
N ILE A 201 -4.24 10.97 -3.71
CA ILE A 201 -3.83 10.12 -4.83
C ILE A 201 -4.69 10.39 -6.08
N VAL A 202 -6.02 10.51 -5.94
CA VAL A 202 -6.91 10.85 -7.06
C VAL A 202 -6.53 12.20 -7.68
N ALA A 203 -6.28 13.20 -6.84
CA ALA A 203 -5.87 14.52 -7.29
C ALA A 203 -4.57 14.44 -8.11
N PHE A 204 -3.58 13.70 -7.65
CA PHE A 204 -2.33 13.48 -8.37
C PHE A 204 -2.52 12.69 -9.68
N LEU A 205 -3.20 11.55 -9.66
CA LEU A 205 -3.41 10.73 -10.86
C LEU A 205 -4.19 11.49 -11.94
N ALA A 206 -5.10 12.37 -11.55
CA ALA A 206 -5.84 13.23 -12.48
C ALA A 206 -4.95 14.27 -13.19
N THR A 207 -3.79 14.62 -12.62
CA THR A 207 -2.80 15.51 -13.27
C THR A 207 -1.88 14.77 -14.24
N LEU A 208 -1.86 13.44 -14.24
CA LEU A 208 -1.04 12.63 -15.15
C LEU A 208 -1.70 12.60 -16.53
N ARG A 209 -1.59 13.72 -17.23
CA ARG A 209 -2.01 13.91 -18.61
C ARG A 209 -0.75 14.02 -19.47
N ASP A 210 -0.83 13.33 -20.60
CA ASP A 210 0.14 13.25 -21.70
C ASP A 210 1.29 12.25 -21.49
#